data_AF-A0A534TEH7-F1
#
_entry.id   AF-A0A534TEH7-F1
#
_cell.length_a   1.000
_cell.length_b   1.000
_cell.length_c   1.000
_cell.angle_alpha   90.00
_cell.angle_beta   90.00
_cell.angle_gamma   90.00
#
_symmetry.space_group_name_H-M   'P 1'
#
loop_
_entity.id
_entity.type
_entity.pdbx_description
1 polymer ?
#
loop_
_entity_poly.entity_id
_entity_poly.type
_entity_poly.pdbx_seq_one_letter_code
_entity_poly.pdbx_strand_id
1 'polypeptide(L)'
;MQVIKARPRSSRGEAARVPHQKLTGKAKMLRVHIGANDTWEGEPLHLALVKRFHQLDLAGATVYRGLEGYGATGRIHRQAVFRSGDEPITVVVVDAAEKIEKALPYLDQMVGSGLVAISDVDVIIYREAVAAASR
;
A
#
# COMPACT_ATOMS: atom_id res chain seq x y z
N MET A 1 -19.05 15.15 34.78
CA MET A 1 -18.68 15.17 33.35
C MET A 1 -17.18 15.49 33.27
N GLN A 2 -16.32 14.47 33.29
CA GLN A 2 -14.87 14.66 33.31
C GLN A 2 -14.35 14.88 31.88
N VAL A 3 -13.68 16.00 31.67
CA VAL A 3 -12.96 16.32 30.43
C VAL A 3 -11.65 15.52 30.42
N ILE A 4 -11.50 14.63 29.45
CA ILE A 4 -10.28 13.83 29.26
C ILE A 4 -9.21 14.76 28.68
N LYS A 5 -8.23 15.15 29.50
CA LYS A 5 -7.07 15.95 29.10
C LYS A 5 -6.13 15.07 28.27
N ALA A 6 -6.09 15.28 26.96
CA ALA A 6 -5.16 14.60 26.06
C ALA A 6 -3.71 15.00 26.39
N ARG A 7 -2.85 14.00 26.68
CA ARG A 7 -1.41 14.19 26.82
C ARG A 7 -0.79 14.40 25.43
N PRO A 8 0.18 15.32 25.27
CA PRO A 8 0.87 15.49 23.99
C PRO A 8 1.66 14.22 23.67
N ARG A 9 1.46 13.69 22.45
CA ARG A 9 2.30 12.61 21.93
C ARG A 9 3.71 13.15 21.71
N SER A 10 4.68 12.47 22.31
CA SER A 10 6.11 12.72 22.18
C SER A 10 6.54 12.74 20.72
N SER A 11 7.27 13.78 20.34
CA SER A 11 7.91 14.00 19.05
C SER A 11 8.88 12.86 18.71
N ARG A 12 8.51 11.99 17.78
CA ARG A 12 9.45 11.09 17.11
C ARG A 12 9.59 11.59 15.67
N GLY A 13 10.84 11.92 15.31
CA GLY A 13 11.32 12.53 14.08
C GLY A 13 10.36 12.61 12.90
N GLU A 14 10.06 13.85 12.50
CA GLU A 14 9.45 14.19 11.22
C GLU A 14 10.42 13.75 10.11
N ALA A 15 10.23 12.53 9.59
CA ALA A 15 10.88 12.09 8.38
C ALA A 15 10.54 13.13 7.29
N ALA A 16 11.58 13.73 6.71
CA ALA A 16 11.46 14.78 5.72
C ALA A 16 10.42 14.39 4.66
N ARG A 17 9.31 15.14 4.60
CA ARG A 17 8.26 14.92 3.61
C ARG A 17 8.88 15.20 2.23
N VAL A 18 8.97 14.18 1.40
CA VAL A 18 9.34 14.38 -0.01
C VAL A 18 8.11 14.99 -0.68
N PRO A 19 8.18 16.24 -1.20
CA PRO A 19 7.06 16.83 -1.91
C PRO A 19 6.82 16.00 -3.18
N HIS A 20 5.63 15.45 -3.32
CA HIS A 20 5.27 14.73 -4.52
C HIS A 20 4.82 15.75 -5.57
N GLN A 21 5.33 15.60 -6.79
CA GLN A 21 4.86 16.41 -7.90
C GLN A 21 3.35 16.20 -8.08
N LYS A 22 2.61 17.28 -8.37
CA LYS A 22 1.14 17.27 -8.44
C LYS A 22 0.66 16.21 -9.46
N LEU A 23 0.08 15.11 -8.97
CA LEU A 23 -0.42 14.01 -9.80
C LEU A 23 -1.83 14.34 -10.31
N THR A 24 -1.96 14.87 -11.53
CA THR A 24 -3.26 15.15 -12.15
C THR A 24 -3.27 14.73 -13.62
N GLY A 25 -4.39 14.21 -14.12
CA GLY A 25 -4.52 13.71 -15.48
C GLY A 25 -4.19 12.23 -15.61
N LYS A 26 -3.63 11.81 -16.75
CA LYS A 26 -3.36 10.40 -17.05
C LYS A 26 -2.34 9.80 -16.07
N ALA A 27 -2.65 8.63 -15.55
CA ALA A 27 -1.82 7.89 -14.62
C ALA A 27 -2.06 6.38 -14.74
N LYS A 28 -1.29 5.59 -13.99
CA LYS A 28 -1.44 4.15 -13.88
C LYS A 28 -1.81 3.77 -12.46
N MET A 29 -2.72 2.80 -12.33
CA MET A 29 -3.05 2.14 -11.08
C MET A 29 -2.40 0.76 -11.05
N LEU A 30 -1.45 0.58 -10.13
CA LEU A 30 -0.84 -0.70 -9.81
C LEU A 30 -1.67 -1.38 -8.70
N ARG A 31 -1.95 -2.68 -8.87
CA ARG A 31 -2.58 -3.55 -7.87
C ARG A 31 -1.72 -4.78 -7.66
N VAL A 32 -1.40 -5.05 -6.41
CA VAL A 32 -0.65 -6.25 -5.98
C VAL A 32 -1.55 -7.05 -5.05
N HIS A 33 -1.93 -8.24 -5.48
CA HIS A 33 -2.77 -9.18 -4.73
C HIS A 33 -1.91 -10.31 -4.17
N ILE A 34 -1.90 -10.45 -2.85
CA ILE A 34 -1.05 -11.38 -2.09
C ILE A 34 -1.83 -11.96 -0.91
N GLY A 35 -1.30 -12.99 -0.26
CA GLY A 35 -1.81 -13.51 1.02
C GLY A 35 -1.42 -12.62 2.20
N ALA A 36 -2.22 -12.63 3.26
CA ALA A 36 -1.90 -11.98 4.53
C ALA A 36 -0.70 -12.61 5.25
N ASN A 37 -0.42 -13.89 4.98
CA ASN A 37 0.69 -14.64 5.56
C ASN A 37 1.97 -14.57 4.71
N ASP A 38 1.92 -13.96 3.53
CA ASP A 38 3.10 -13.82 2.68
C ASP A 38 4.16 -12.95 3.36
N THR A 39 5.42 -13.36 3.24
CA THR A 39 6.56 -12.66 3.85
C THR A 39 7.68 -12.38 2.86
N TRP A 40 8.36 -11.27 3.06
CA TRP A 40 9.60 -10.90 2.38
C TRP A 40 10.70 -10.68 3.43
N GLU A 41 11.79 -11.46 3.37
CA GLU A 41 12.93 -11.34 4.30
C GLU A 41 12.51 -11.35 5.80
N GLY A 42 11.49 -12.13 6.14
CA GLY A 42 10.96 -12.25 7.51
C GLY A 42 9.96 -11.16 7.93
N GLU A 43 9.67 -10.19 7.06
CA GLU A 43 8.64 -9.17 7.26
C GLU A 43 7.36 -9.52 6.49
N PRO A 44 6.14 -9.21 6.98
CA PRO A 44 4.92 -9.32 6.19
C PRO A 44 5.05 -8.58 4.84
N LEU A 45 4.76 -9.28 3.74
CA LEU A 45 5.04 -8.81 2.38
C LEU A 45 4.33 -7.49 2.08
N HIS A 46 3.09 -7.30 2.54
CA HIS A 46 2.36 -6.04 2.34
C HIS A 46 3.06 -4.83 3.00
N LEU A 47 3.73 -5.02 4.15
CA LEU A 47 4.49 -3.95 4.79
C LEU A 47 5.79 -3.67 4.03
N ALA A 48 6.49 -4.72 3.61
CA ALA A 48 7.70 -4.59 2.80
C ALA A 48 7.43 -3.87 1.47
N LEU A 49 6.30 -4.16 0.82
CA LEU A 49 5.85 -3.48 -0.39
C LEU A 49 5.59 -1.98 -0.15
N VAL A 50 4.87 -1.63 0.91
CA VAL A 50 4.62 -0.21 1.26
C VAL A 50 5.94 0.51 1.53
N LYS A 51 6.87 -0.12 2.26
CA LYS A 51 8.22 0.45 2.49
C LYS A 51 8.97 0.66 1.18
N ARG A 52 8.94 -0.33 0.28
CA ARG A 52 9.59 -0.22 -1.04
C ARG A 52 8.99 0.90 -1.88
N PHE A 53 7.67 1.01 -1.94
CA PHE A 53 6.98 2.09 -2.65
C PHE A 53 7.31 3.47 -2.09
N HIS A 54 7.42 3.57 -0.76
CA HIS A 54 7.85 4.81 -0.11
C HIS A 54 9.30 5.18 -0.48
N GLN A 55 10.22 4.20 -0.50
CA GLN A 55 11.61 4.41 -0.92
C GLN A 55 11.74 4.82 -2.39
N LEU A 56 10.81 4.38 -3.25
CA LEU A 56 10.72 4.75 -4.65
C LEU A 56 10.04 6.12 -4.88
N ASP A 57 9.67 6.83 -3.82
CA ASP A 57 8.94 8.10 -3.88
C ASP A 57 7.63 7.97 -4.70
N LEU A 58 6.88 6.88 -4.51
CA LEU A 58 5.54 6.79 -5.10
C LEU A 58 4.57 7.71 -4.33
N ALA A 59 3.61 8.30 -5.06
CA ALA A 59 2.68 9.31 -4.56
C ALA A 59 1.81 8.85 -3.38
N GLY A 60 1.64 7.53 -3.22
CA GLY A 60 1.00 6.90 -2.08
C GLY A 60 0.64 5.44 -2.34
N ALA A 61 0.45 4.68 -1.26
CA ALA A 61 0.00 3.30 -1.30
C ALA A 61 -1.15 3.09 -0.32
N THR A 62 -2.18 2.36 -0.73
CA THR A 62 -3.31 1.95 0.13
C THR A 62 -3.39 0.44 0.20
N VAL A 63 -3.55 -0.10 1.41
CA VAL A 63 -3.66 -1.54 1.64
C VAL A 63 -5.10 -1.88 2.01
N TYR A 64 -5.68 -2.85 1.31
CA TYR A 64 -7.00 -3.41 1.58
C TYR A 64 -6.85 -4.84 2.05
N ARG A 65 -7.65 -5.22 3.05
CA ARG A 65 -7.82 -6.60 3.49
C ARG A 65 -9.19 -7.09 3.03
N GLY A 66 -9.19 -8.12 2.19
CA GLY A 66 -10.41 -8.76 1.73
C GLY A 66 -10.87 -9.84 2.72
N LEU A 67 -12.14 -10.21 2.61
CA LEU A 67 -12.73 -11.25 3.45
C LEU A 67 -12.41 -12.65 2.92
N GLU A 68 -12.53 -12.84 1.60
CA GLU A 68 -12.24 -14.09 0.92
C GLU A 68 -11.69 -13.82 -0.49
N GLY A 69 -10.95 -14.77 -1.04
CA GLY A 69 -10.43 -14.72 -2.41
C GLY A 69 -9.94 -16.08 -2.89
N TYR A 70 -9.73 -16.26 -4.19
CA TYR A 70 -9.10 -17.46 -4.73
C TYR A 70 -8.02 -17.06 -5.73
N GLY A 71 -6.89 -17.76 -5.70
CA GLY A 71 -5.73 -17.49 -6.57
C GLY A 71 -5.53 -18.55 -7.64
N ALA A 72 -4.48 -18.38 -8.45
CA ALA A 72 -4.09 -19.30 -9.53
C ALA A 72 -3.80 -20.74 -9.05
N THR A 73 -3.49 -20.94 -7.77
CA THR A 73 -3.29 -22.26 -7.15
C THR A 73 -4.60 -22.96 -6.77
N GLY A 74 -5.76 -22.33 -7.02
CA GLY A 74 -7.08 -22.89 -6.72
C GLY A 74 -7.44 -22.94 -5.23
N ARG A 75 -6.56 -22.44 -4.35
CA ARG A 75 -6.86 -22.34 -2.91
C ARG A 75 -7.83 -21.19 -2.67
N ILE A 76 -9.00 -21.53 -2.11
CA ILE A 76 -9.94 -20.55 -1.56
C ILE A 76 -9.37 -20.10 -0.22
N HIS A 77 -8.97 -18.84 -0.18
CA HIS A 77 -8.66 -18.11 1.04
C HIS A 77 -9.97 -17.75 1.73
N ARG A 78 -10.39 -18.54 2.72
CA ARG A 78 -11.60 -18.33 3.54
C ARG A 78 -11.21 -18.33 5.02
N GLN A 79 -11.87 -17.49 5.83
CA GLN A 79 -11.96 -17.73 7.27
C GLN A 79 -12.76 -19.02 7.51
N ALA A 80 -12.07 -20.14 7.67
CA ALA A 80 -12.70 -21.32 8.24
C ALA A 80 -12.87 -21.06 9.73
N VAL A 81 -14.07 -21.32 10.26
CA VAL A 81 -14.50 -21.07 11.66
C VAL A 81 -13.54 -21.64 12.74
N PHE A 82 -12.54 -22.45 12.36
CA PHE A 82 -11.52 -23.02 13.24
C PHE A 82 -10.08 -22.99 12.69
N ARG A 83 -9.78 -22.30 11.59
CA ARG A 83 -8.39 -22.19 11.06
C ARG A 83 -8.11 -20.78 10.55
N SER A 84 -6.96 -20.24 10.94
CA SER A 84 -6.37 -19.00 10.44
C SER A 84 -6.33 -19.03 8.91
N GLY A 85 -7.35 -18.45 8.26
CA GLY A 85 -7.41 -18.29 6.82
C GLY A 85 -6.38 -17.27 6.38
N ASP A 86 -5.66 -17.56 5.30
CA ASP A 86 -4.76 -16.60 4.66
C ASP A 86 -5.58 -15.59 3.85
N GLU A 87 -6.12 -14.55 4.49
CA GLU A 87 -6.99 -13.55 3.85
C GLU A 87 -6.27 -12.82 2.70
N PRO A 88 -6.96 -12.48 1.60
CA PRO A 88 -6.34 -11.73 0.51
C PRO A 88 -6.04 -10.29 0.93
N ILE A 89 -4.82 -9.84 0.70
CA ILE A 89 -4.40 -8.46 0.81
C ILE A 89 -4.20 -7.88 -0.58
N THR A 90 -4.70 -6.66 -0.79
CA THR A 90 -4.47 -5.90 -2.03
C THR A 90 -3.75 -4.60 -1.70
N VAL A 91 -2.57 -4.38 -2.25
CA VAL A 91 -1.86 -3.10 -2.19
C VAL A 91 -2.09 -2.34 -3.49
N VAL A 92 -2.58 -1.12 -3.39
CA VAL A 92 -2.93 -0.26 -4.53
C VAL A 92 -2.09 1.00 -4.52
N VAL A 93 -1.49 1.33 -5.66
CA VAL A 93 -0.73 2.56 -5.89
C VAL A 93 -1.28 3.23 -7.15
N VAL A 94 -1.41 4.55 -7.13
CA VAL A 94 -1.74 5.35 -8.32
C VAL A 94 -0.64 6.39 -8.50
N ASP A 95 0.03 6.36 -9.66
CA ASP A 95 1.13 7.28 -9.96
C ASP A 95 1.37 7.42 -11.47
N ALA A 96 2.30 8.29 -11.85
CA ALA A 96 2.83 8.40 -13.20
C ALA A 96 3.37 7.05 -13.70
N ALA A 97 3.20 6.79 -15.00
CA ALA A 97 3.56 5.51 -15.60
C ALA A 97 5.03 5.15 -15.36
N GLU A 98 5.92 6.13 -15.49
CA GLU A 98 7.37 6.00 -15.33
C GLU A 98 7.75 5.64 -13.89
N LYS A 99 6.97 6.09 -12.91
CA LYS A 99 7.16 5.74 -11.49
C LYS A 99 6.70 4.32 -11.21
N ILE A 100 5.55 3.90 -11.77
CA ILE A 100 5.06 2.52 -11.65
C ILE A 100 6.03 1.53 -12.31
N GLU A 101 6.59 1.87 -13.48
CA GLU A 101 7.56 1.02 -14.19
C GLU A 101 8.82 0.76 -13.36
N LYS A 102 9.31 1.76 -12.61
CA LYS A 102 10.45 1.61 -11.69
C LYS A 102 10.18 0.63 -10.55
N ALA A 103 8.92 0.39 -10.19
CA ALA A 103 8.55 -0.56 -9.15
C ALA A 103 8.55 -2.01 -9.65
N LEU A 104 8.37 -2.24 -10.97
CA LEU A 104 8.18 -3.58 -11.54
C LEU A 104 9.32 -4.57 -11.23
N PRO A 105 10.62 -4.22 -11.34
CA PRO A 105 11.69 -5.17 -11.03
C PRO A 105 11.69 -5.61 -9.56
N TYR A 106 11.31 -4.73 -8.64
CA TYR A 106 11.20 -5.07 -7.22
C TYR A 106 9.99 -5.97 -6.95
N LEU A 107 8.88 -5.73 -7.66
CA LEU A 107 7.69 -6.57 -7.55
C LEU A 107 7.95 -7.98 -8.07
N ASP A 108 8.65 -8.11 -9.20
CA ASP A 108 9.07 -9.39 -9.75
C ASP A 108 9.93 -10.19 -8.75
N GLN A 109 10.80 -9.50 -8.02
CA GLN A 109 11.62 -10.12 -6.99
C GLN A 109 10.82 -10.47 -5.72
N MET A 110 9.93 -9.57 -5.27
CA MET A 110 9.28 -9.67 -3.95
C MET A 110 8.03 -10.55 -3.96
N VAL A 111 7.29 -10.59 -5.08
CA VAL A 111 5.99 -11.27 -5.18
C VAL A 111 6.19 -12.68 -5.76
N GLY A 112 6.62 -13.62 -4.90
CA GLY A 112 6.83 -15.01 -5.31
C GLY A 112 5.54 -15.77 -5.66
N SER A 113 4.41 -15.35 -5.10
CA SER A 113 3.07 -15.85 -5.46
C SER A 113 2.05 -14.74 -5.32
N GLY A 114 1.13 -14.64 -6.28
CA GLY A 114 0.09 -13.61 -6.26
C GLY A 114 -0.28 -13.15 -7.66
N LEU A 115 -0.84 -11.95 -7.75
CA LEU A 115 -1.15 -11.29 -9.02
C LEU A 115 -0.74 -9.82 -8.94
N VAL A 116 0.01 -9.37 -9.93
CA VAL A 116 0.30 -7.95 -10.14
C VAL A 116 -0.41 -7.50 -11.41
N ALA A 117 -1.18 -6.41 -11.33
CA ALA A 117 -1.94 -5.87 -12.45
C ALA A 117 -1.81 -4.35 -12.52
N ILE A 118 -1.83 -3.82 -13.75
CA ILE A 118 -1.81 -2.38 -14.01
C ILE A 118 -3.07 -2.00 -14.79
N SER A 119 -3.65 -0.83 -14.50
CA SER A 119 -4.79 -0.27 -15.23
C SER A 119 -4.59 1.22 -15.50
N ASP A 120 -5.13 1.72 -16.61
CA ASP A 120 -5.17 3.15 -16.91
C ASP A 120 -6.20 3.87 -16.05
N VAL A 121 -5.84 5.04 -15.51
CA VAL A 121 -6.73 5.88 -14.71
C VAL A 121 -6.50 7.37 -15.00
N ASP A 122 -7.52 8.18 -14.73
CA ASP A 122 -7.42 9.65 -14.72
C ASP A 122 -7.51 10.17 -13.28
N VAL A 123 -6.46 10.84 -12.82
CA VAL A 123 -6.45 11.48 -11.50
C VAL A 123 -7.10 12.85 -11.60
N ILE A 124 -8.31 12.94 -11.05
CA ILE A 124 -9.13 14.17 -11.10
C ILE A 124 -8.72 15.15 -9.99
N ILE A 125 -8.46 14.64 -8.78
CA ILE A 125 -8.11 15.46 -7.62
C ILE A 125 -6.93 14.81 -6.90
N TYR A 126 -5.86 15.57 -6.75
CA TYR A 126 -4.73 15.23 -5.91
C TYR A 126 -4.43 16.41 -4.98
N ARG A 127 -4.45 16.14 -3.68
CA ARG A 127 -4.19 17.11 -2.63
C ARG A 127 -3.22 16.49 -1.65
N GLU A 128 -2.08 17.12 -1.48
CA GLU A 128 -1.22 16.83 -0.35
C GLU A 128 -1.88 17.41 0.91
N ALA A 129 -1.94 16.62 1.97
CA ALA A 129 -2.30 17.17 3.27
C ALA A 129 -1.16 18.11 3.70
N VAL A 130 -1.38 19.41 3.58
CA VAL A 130 -0.52 20.39 4.25
C VAL A 130 -0.75 20.18 5.74
N ALA A 131 0.26 19.67 6.45
CA ALA A 131 0.22 19.65 7.89
C ALA A 131 -0.06 21.08 8.34
N ALA A 132 -1.20 21.29 9.02
CA ALA A 132 -1.60 22.60 9.50
C ALA A 132 -0.41 23.18 10.28
N ALA A 133 0.19 24.24 9.74
CA ALA A 133 1.27 24.94 10.41
C ALA A 133 0.72 25.40 11.76
N SER A 134 1.18 24.77 12.83
CA SER A 134 0.93 25.20 14.19
C SER A 134 1.43 26.64 14.31
N ARG A 135 0.50 27.60 14.35
CA ARG A 135 0.76 28.96 14.81
C ARG A 135 0.65 29.00 16.32
#